data_AF-A0A8J4SFW3-F1
#
_entry.id   AF-A0A8J4SFW3-F1
#
_cell.length_a   1.000
_cell.length_b   1.000
_cell.length_c   1.000
_cell.angle_alpha   90.00
_cell.angle_beta   90.00
_cell.angle_gamma   90.00
#
_symmetry.space_group_name_H-M   'P 1'
#
loop_
_entity.id
_entity.type
_entity.pdbx_description
1 polymer ?
#
loop_
_entity_poly.entity_id
_entity_poly.type
_entity_poly.pdbx_seq_one_letter_code
_entity_poly.pdbx_strand_id
1 'polypeptide(L)'
;MDTLDPDNYLIAIVQIPPGQTSSQLLDVSKPKTARFLRKFCKRIVSHPSTAVCKSFPLTCEEDKFVLSVTEESPTPISFVGKGSNNQWYLRHLPTHRLTVKPHSFSYDV
;
A
#
# COMPACT_ATOMS: atom_id res chain seq x y z
N MET A 1 -14.56 -4.27 14.06
CA MET A 1 -14.67 -3.07 13.19
C MET A 1 -14.88 -1.79 13.99
N ASP A 2 -15.71 -1.88 15.03
CA ASP A 2 -16.00 -0.89 16.08
C ASP A 2 -14.79 -0.38 16.87
N THR A 3 -13.71 -1.17 17.00
CA THR A 3 -12.49 -0.77 17.72
C THR A 3 -11.38 -0.20 16.84
N LEU A 4 -11.55 -0.20 15.50
CA LEU A 4 -10.55 0.33 14.58
C LEU A 4 -10.61 1.87 14.62
N ASP A 5 -9.54 2.52 15.01
CA ASP A 5 -9.43 3.98 14.87
C ASP A 5 -8.65 4.29 13.59
N PRO A 6 -9.29 4.77 12.50
CA PRO A 6 -8.63 4.97 11.21
C PRO A 6 -7.45 5.93 11.27
N ASP A 7 -7.45 6.88 12.21
CA ASP A 7 -6.39 7.88 12.34
C ASP A 7 -5.06 7.27 12.82
N ASN A 8 -5.13 6.07 13.42
CA ASN A 8 -3.95 5.32 13.88
C ASN A 8 -3.36 4.39 12.81
N TYR A 9 -3.98 4.29 11.62
CA TYR A 9 -3.55 3.35 10.59
C TYR A 9 -3.41 4.01 9.23
N LEU A 10 -2.37 3.61 8.50
CA LEU A 10 -2.34 3.80 7.05
C LEU A 10 -3.04 2.60 6.41
N ILE A 11 -4.15 2.88 5.72
CA ILE A 11 -4.91 1.88 4.98
C ILE A 11 -4.59 2.06 3.50
N ALA A 12 -4.24 0.96 2.83
CA ALA A 12 -3.86 0.98 1.43
C ALA A 12 -4.42 -0.22 0.67
N ILE A 13 -4.84 0.03 -0.57
CA ILE A 13 -5.11 -1.01 -1.56
C ILE A 13 -3.92 -1.03 -2.51
N VAL A 14 -3.36 -2.22 -2.73
CA VAL A 14 -2.20 -2.39 -3.62
C VAL A 14 -2.64 -3.11 -4.89
N GLN A 15 -2.49 -2.44 -6.02
CA GLN A 15 -2.66 -3.06 -7.33
C GLN A 15 -1.41 -3.88 -7.68
N ILE A 16 -1.59 -5.19 -7.82
CA ILE A 16 -0.55 -6.14 -8.20
C ILE A 16 -0.54 -6.31 -9.72
N PRO A 17 0.63 -6.25 -10.39
CA PRO A 17 0.70 -6.40 -11.84
C PRO A 17 0.38 -7.84 -12.27
N PRO A 18 -0.09 -8.05 -13.51
CA PRO A 18 -0.38 -9.37 -14.05
C PRO A 18 0.82 -10.31 -13.95
N GLY A 19 0.55 -11.59 -13.67
CA GLY A 19 1.59 -12.62 -13.55
C GLY A 19 2.45 -12.53 -12.28
N GLN A 20 2.16 -11.62 -11.37
CA GLN A 20 2.77 -11.55 -10.04
C GLN A 20 1.73 -11.81 -8.95
N THR A 21 2.19 -12.23 -7.77
CA THR A 21 1.34 -12.38 -6.59
C THR A 21 1.73 -11.38 -5.50
N SER A 22 0.78 -11.05 -4.63
CA SER A 22 1.05 -10.24 -3.43
C SER A 22 2.08 -10.92 -2.52
N SER A 23 2.05 -12.26 -2.42
CA SER A 23 3.02 -13.04 -1.65
C SER A 23 4.42 -13.04 -2.25
N GLN A 24 4.61 -12.71 -3.53
CA GLN A 24 5.93 -12.55 -4.12
C GLN A 24 6.51 -11.16 -3.81
N LEU A 25 5.69 -10.13 -3.93
CA LEU A 25 6.12 -8.71 -3.90
C LEU A 25 6.05 -8.07 -2.51
N LEU A 26 5.06 -8.44 -1.70
CA LEU A 26 4.72 -7.81 -0.42
C LEU A 26 4.94 -8.73 0.78
N ASP A 27 5.75 -9.78 0.61
CA ASP A 27 6.06 -10.74 1.67
C ASP A 27 6.80 -10.11 2.85
N VAL A 28 6.07 -9.85 3.93
CA VAL A 28 6.62 -9.27 5.16
C VAL A 28 7.42 -10.26 6.00
N SER A 29 7.42 -11.56 5.67
CA SER A 29 8.34 -12.52 6.30
C SER A 29 9.80 -12.24 5.90
N LYS A 30 10.01 -11.60 4.74
CA LYS A 30 11.33 -11.14 4.27
C LYS A 30 11.70 -9.82 4.96
N PRO A 31 12.79 -9.76 5.75
CA PRO A 31 13.14 -8.54 6.50
C PRO A 31 13.38 -7.30 5.63
N LYS A 32 13.96 -7.47 4.43
CA LYS A 32 14.18 -6.37 3.47
C LYS A 32 12.86 -5.75 3.01
N THR A 33 11.90 -6.59 2.64
CA THR A 33 10.55 -6.17 2.22
C THR A 33 9.80 -5.48 3.34
N ALA A 34 9.77 -6.07 4.55
CA ALA A 34 9.13 -5.46 5.71
C ALA A 34 9.72 -4.08 6.06
N ARG A 35 11.06 -3.96 6.04
CA ARG A 35 11.75 -2.68 6.28
C ARG A 35 11.42 -1.65 5.20
N PHE A 36 11.37 -2.07 3.93
CA PHE A 36 11.00 -1.23 2.81
C PHE A 36 9.58 -0.69 2.95
N LEU A 37 8.59 -1.57 3.11
CA LEU A 37 7.18 -1.18 3.25
C LEU A 37 6.98 -0.24 4.43
N ARG A 38 7.61 -0.52 5.58
CA ARG A 38 7.56 0.38 6.75
C ARG A 38 8.09 1.78 6.42
N LYS A 39 9.24 1.88 5.72
CA LYS A 39 9.81 3.17 5.32
C LYS A 39 8.93 3.88 4.29
N PHE A 40 8.34 3.14 3.36
CA PHE A 40 7.44 3.67 2.35
C PHE A 40 6.18 4.25 2.99
N CYS A 41 5.48 3.49 3.83
CA CYS A 41 4.28 3.96 4.54
C CYS A 41 4.58 5.16 5.45
N LYS A 42 5.71 5.15 6.18
CA LYS A 42 6.14 6.32 6.96
C LYS A 42 6.30 7.56 6.09
N ARG A 43 6.82 7.40 4.87
CA ARG A 43 7.00 8.53 3.95
C ARG A 43 5.65 9.09 3.50
N ILE A 44 4.67 8.25 3.20
CA ILE A 44 3.29 8.69 2.88
C ILE A 44 2.72 9.53 4.02
N VAL A 45 2.77 9.04 5.25
CA VAL A 45 2.21 9.76 6.42
C VAL A 45 2.93 11.09 6.65
N SER A 46 4.25 11.12 6.50
CA SER A 46 5.04 12.35 6.72
C SER A 46 4.88 13.40 5.61
N HIS A 47 4.46 13.01 4.40
CA HIS A 47 4.36 13.89 3.24
C HIS A 47 3.07 13.56 2.47
N PRO A 48 1.89 13.83 3.04
CA PRO A 48 0.61 13.36 2.50
C PRO A 48 0.32 13.87 1.08
N SER A 49 0.81 15.06 0.72
CA SER A 49 0.61 15.68 -0.60
C SER A 49 1.72 15.36 -1.61
N THR A 50 2.60 14.40 -1.33
CA THR A 50 3.74 14.08 -2.21
C THR A 50 3.58 12.70 -2.81
N ALA A 51 3.63 12.62 -4.13
CA ALA A 51 3.75 11.35 -4.83
C ALA A 51 5.03 10.62 -4.38
N VAL A 52 4.89 9.37 -3.92
CA VAL A 52 6.03 8.56 -3.47
C VAL A 52 6.20 7.42 -4.45
N CYS A 53 7.39 7.30 -5.04
CA CYS A 53 7.77 6.18 -5.92
C CYS A 53 9.11 5.60 -5.45
N LYS A 54 9.17 4.29 -5.22
CA LYS A 54 10.39 3.60 -4.77
C LYS A 54 10.49 2.18 -5.34
N SER A 55 11.68 1.79 -5.78
CA SER A 55 11.96 0.43 -6.24
C SER A 55 11.89 -0.60 -5.11
N PHE A 56 11.36 -1.79 -5.43
CA PHE A 56 11.36 -2.91 -4.50
C PHE A 56 12.77 -3.49 -4.32
N PRO A 57 13.18 -3.82 -3.08
CA PRO A 57 14.42 -4.53 -2.83
C PRO A 57 14.24 -6.04 -3.06
N LEU A 58 14.09 -6.47 -4.31
CA LEU A 58 13.98 -7.89 -4.66
C LEU A 58 15.37 -8.55 -4.69
N THR A 59 15.43 -9.85 -4.35
CA THR A 59 16.70 -10.58 -4.13
C THR A 59 17.33 -11.19 -5.38
N CYS A 60 16.60 -11.35 -6.48
CA CYS A 60 17.12 -11.99 -7.70
C CYS A 60 17.27 -11.05 -8.89
N GLU A 61 16.52 -9.95 -8.94
CA GLU A 61 16.64 -8.88 -9.94
C GLU A 61 16.30 -7.58 -9.21
N GLU A 62 17.32 -6.86 -8.75
CA GLU A 62 17.13 -5.54 -8.15
C GLU A 62 16.43 -4.63 -9.19
N ASP A 63 15.53 -3.75 -8.72
CA ASP A 63 14.88 -2.71 -9.52
C ASP A 63 13.93 -3.13 -10.65
N LYS A 64 13.37 -4.35 -10.67
CA LYS A 64 12.35 -4.70 -11.68
C LYS A 64 11.00 -3.99 -11.48
N PHE A 65 10.62 -3.74 -10.24
CA PHE A 65 9.32 -3.15 -9.89
C PHE A 65 9.48 -1.96 -8.97
N VAL A 66 8.58 -0.98 -9.12
CA VAL A 66 8.43 0.16 -8.21
C VAL A 66 7.07 0.10 -7.54
N LEU A 67 7.04 0.45 -6.25
CA LEU A 67 5.84 0.77 -5.51
C LEU A 67 5.62 2.28 -5.59
N SER A 68 4.43 2.69 -6.01
CA SER A 68 4.09 4.09 -6.19
C SER A 68 2.73 4.44 -5.57
N VAL A 69 2.63 5.66 -5.07
CA VAL A 69 1.37 6.36 -4.78
C VAL A 69 1.41 7.70 -5.51
N THR A 70 0.39 7.97 -6.30
CA THR A 70 0.28 9.19 -7.10
C THR A 70 -0.85 10.09 -6.64
N GLU A 71 -1.80 9.56 -5.86
CA GLU A 71 -2.90 10.34 -5.30
C GLU A 71 -2.37 11.29 -4.21
N GLU A 72 -2.72 12.57 -4.32
CA GLU A 72 -2.36 13.62 -3.34
C GLU A 72 -3.13 13.50 -2.02
N SER A 73 -4.24 12.75 -2.03
CA SER A 73 -5.08 12.51 -0.86
C SER A 73 -5.69 11.11 -0.88
N PRO A 74 -5.86 10.46 0.28
CA PRO A 74 -6.51 9.16 0.35
C PRO A 74 -7.98 9.24 -0.11
N THR A 75 -8.42 8.25 -0.86
CA THR A 75 -9.82 8.12 -1.27
C THR A 75 -10.62 7.36 -0.21
N PRO A 76 -11.78 7.87 0.26
CA PRO A 76 -12.64 7.11 1.15
C PRO A 76 -13.20 5.86 0.45
N ILE A 77 -12.94 4.67 1.01
CA ILE A 77 -13.46 3.40 0.50
C ILE A 77 -14.32 2.74 1.58
N SER A 78 -15.45 2.19 1.17
CA SER A 78 -16.37 1.48 2.05
C SER A 78 -15.86 0.07 2.36
N PHE A 79 -15.73 -0.24 3.64
CA PHE A 79 -15.41 -1.57 4.16
C PHE A 79 -16.55 -2.08 5.02
N VAL A 80 -16.95 -3.32 4.76
CA VAL A 80 -17.91 -4.05 5.58
C VAL A 80 -17.17 -5.06 6.42
N GLY A 81 -17.46 -5.11 7.71
CA GLY A 81 -16.88 -6.11 8.59
C GLY A 81 -17.62 -6.26 9.91
N LYS A 82 -17.30 -7.34 10.63
CA LYS A 82 -17.92 -7.65 11.92
C LYS A 82 -17.32 -6.81 13.06
N GLY A 83 -18.16 -6.36 13.97
CA GLY A 83 -17.77 -5.76 15.23
C GLY A 83 -17.58 -6.79 16.34
N SER A 84 -17.02 -6.34 17.46
CA SER A 84 -16.81 -7.18 18.66
C SER A 84 -18.11 -7.76 19.22
N ASN A 85 -19.21 -7.04 19.05
CA ASN A 85 -20.56 -7.42 19.44
C ASN A 85 -21.29 -8.30 18.41
N ASN A 86 -20.57 -8.89 17.45
CA ASN A 86 -21.13 -9.75 16.39
C ASN A 86 -22.04 -9.04 15.38
N GLN A 87 -22.17 -7.70 15.43
CA GLN A 87 -22.93 -6.90 14.46
C GLN A 87 -22.08 -6.57 13.22
N TRP A 88 -22.75 -6.24 12.11
CA TRP A 88 -22.11 -5.81 10.89
C TRP A 88 -22.03 -4.29 10.82
N TYR A 89 -20.87 -3.77 10.44
CA TYR A 89 -20.61 -2.34 10.29
C TYR A 89 -20.17 -2.03 8.87
N LEU A 90 -20.69 -0.93 8.33
CA LEU A 90 -20.19 -0.27 7.13
C LEU A 90 -19.36 0.94 7.55
N ARG A 91 -18.09 1.00 7.15
CA ARG A 91 -17.20 2.13 7.46
C ARG A 91 -16.55 2.68 6.20
N HIS A 92 -16.49 3.99 6.09
CA HIS A 92 -15.70 4.67 5.07
C HIS A 92 -14.31 4.94 5.66
N LEU A 93 -13.29 4.31 5.09
CA LEU A 93 -11.92 4.43 5.57
C LEU A 93 -11.07 5.20 4.55
N PRO A 94 -10.30 6.21 4.98
CA PRO A 94 -9.36 6.91 4.09
C PRO A 94 -8.32 5.91 3.59
N THR A 95 -8.30 5.66 2.28
CA THR A 95 -7.51 4.58 1.69
C THR A 95 -6.60 5.11 0.58
N HIS A 96 -5.31 4.81 0.68
CA HIS A 96 -4.35 5.11 -0.37
C HIS A 96 -4.37 4.03 -1.45
N ARG A 97 -4.41 4.43 -2.72
CA ARG A 97 -4.20 3.49 -3.83
C ARG A 97 -2.72 3.43 -4.18
N LEU A 98 -2.12 2.26 -3.95
CA LEU A 98 -0.74 1.99 -4.28
C LEU A 98 -0.70 1.12 -5.55
N THR A 99 0.23 1.44 -6.44
CA THR A 99 0.42 0.68 -7.68
C THR A 99 1.83 0.10 -7.70
N VAL A 100 1.92 -1.21 -7.92
CA VAL A 100 3.16 -1.88 -8.27
C VAL A 100 3.27 -1.95 -9.79
N LYS A 101 4.30 -1.31 -10.35
CA LYS A 101 4.53 -1.30 -11.81
C LYS A 101 5.98 -1.66 -12.14
N PRO A 102 6.26 -2.21 -13.33
CA PRO A 102 7.64 -2.46 -13.72
C PRO A 102 8.43 -1.15 -13.84
N HIS A 103 9.71 -1.17 -13.50
CA HIS A 103 10.57 0.02 -13.46
C HIS A 103 10.79 0.64 -14.85
N SER A 104 10.70 -0.16 -15.91
CA SER A 104 10.76 0.29 -17.30
C SER A 104 9.59 1.19 -17.72
N PHE A 105 8.48 1.21 -16.99
CA PHE A 105 7.35 2.15 -17.21
C PHE A 105 7.56 3.50 -16.50
N SER A 106 8.82 3.90 -16.25
CA SER A 106 9.17 5.22 -15.71
C SER A 106 9.52 6.25 -16.80
N TYR A 107 9.55 5.85 -18.07
CA TYR A 107 9.72 6.72 -19.22
C TYR A 107 8.49 6.61 -20.11
N ASP A 108 7.50 7.46 -19.87
CA ASP A 108 6.54 7.93 -20.87
C ASP A 108 5.78 9.09 -20.20
N VAL A 109 6.36 10.29 -20.34
CA VAL A 109 5.72 11.60 -20.18
C VAL A 109 5.66 12.23 -21.55
#